data_AF-W2W1A5-F1
#
_entry.id   AF-W2W1A5-F1
#
_cell.length_a   1.000
_cell.length_b   1.000
_cell.length_c   1.000
_cell.angle_alpha   90.00
_cell.angle_beta   90.00
_cell.angle_gamma   90.00
#
_symmetry.space_group_name_H-M   'P 1'
#
loop_
_entity.id
_entity.type
_entity.pdbx_description
1 polymer ?
#
loop_
_entity_poly.entity_id
_entity_poly.type
_entity_poly.pdbx_seq_one_letter_code
_entity_poly.pdbx_strand_id
1 'polypeptide(L)'
;KVEGAGKEETEQQILYRLRFGGYAVEFPPSEETFATENKFPFHYTEDESDEESDGEAFDPLWEVPDQLVMPKTKKLHAIIEARCRVIRNWNLC
;
A
#
# COMPACT_ATOMS: atom_id res chain seq x y z
N LYS A 1 52.37 -13.66 -4.28
CA LYS A 1 52.14 -12.20 -4.34
C LYS A 1 51.07 -11.98 -5.40
N VAL A 2 49.81 -11.73 -5.05
CA VAL A 2 49.33 -10.63 -4.21
C VAL A 2 48.38 -11.14 -3.12
N GLU A 3 48.52 -10.56 -1.93
CA GLU A 3 47.65 -10.76 -0.77
C GLU A 3 46.31 -10.04 -0.98
N GLY A 4 45.21 -10.65 -0.54
CA GLY A 4 43.91 -10.01 -0.48
C GLY A 4 43.16 -10.54 0.72
N ALA A 5 43.25 -9.80 1.83
CA ALA A 5 42.64 -10.10 3.12
C ALA A 5 41.16 -10.49 2.98
N GLY A 6 40.78 -11.64 3.56
CA GLY A 6 39.39 -12.02 3.76
C GLY A 6 38.70 -11.04 4.69
N LYS A 7 38.09 -10.00 4.12
CA LYS A 7 37.10 -9.18 4.82
C LYS A 7 35.79 -9.93 4.72
N GLU A 8 35.21 -10.30 5.86
CA GLU A 8 33.84 -10.79 5.92
C GLU A 8 32.94 -9.83 5.14
N GLU A 9 32.19 -10.35 4.17
CA GLU A 9 31.25 -9.53 3.41
C GLU A 9 30.25 -8.93 4.41
N THR A 10 30.09 -7.61 4.39
CA THR A 10 29.09 -6.98 5.25
C THR A 10 27.70 -7.40 4.80
N GLU A 11 26.72 -7.41 5.69
CA GLU A 11 25.33 -7.77 5.35
C GLU A 11 24.80 -6.95 4.14
N GLN A 12 25.22 -5.69 4.03
CA GLN A 12 24.88 -4.82 2.91
C GLN A 12 25.45 -5.31 1.58
N GLN A 13 26.68 -5.85 1.57
CA GLN A 13 27.31 -6.42 0.39
C GLN A 13 26.64 -7.73 -0.02
N ILE A 14 26.27 -8.57 0.95
CA ILE A 14 25.52 -9.81 0.72
C ILE A 14 24.16 -9.49 0.10
N LEU A 15 23.43 -8.52 0.65
CA LEU A 15 22.13 -8.09 0.13
C LEU A 15 22.23 -7.48 -1.27
N TYR A 16 23.27 -6.68 -1.54
CA TYR A 16 23.53 -6.12 -2.86
C TYR A 16 23.79 -7.23 -3.89
N ARG A 17 24.64 -8.20 -3.55
CA ARG A 17 24.95 -9.35 -4.41
C ARG A 17 23.73 -10.25 -4.65
N LEU A 18 22.87 -10.44 -3.65
CA LEU A 18 21.61 -11.16 -3.81
C LEU A 18 20.63 -10.41 -4.71
N ARG A 19 20.52 -9.08 -4.54
CA ARG A 19 19.59 -8.24 -5.29
C ARG A 19 20.00 -8.11 -6.76
N PHE A 20 21.29 -7.97 -7.04
CA PHE A 20 21.80 -7.65 -8.37
C PHE A 20 22.69 -8.73 -8.98
N GLY A 21 22.92 -9.86 -8.30
CA GLY A 21 23.67 -11.00 -8.82
C GLY A 21 25.06 -10.60 -9.36
N GLY A 22 25.38 -11.13 -10.56
CA GLY A 22 26.54 -10.72 -11.36
C GLY A 22 26.20 -9.70 -12.45
N TYR A 23 25.06 -9.02 -12.36
CA TYR A 23 24.73 -7.96 -13.31
C TYR A 23 25.73 -6.82 -13.12
N ALA A 24 26.60 -6.64 -14.11
CA ALA A 24 27.36 -5.41 -14.29
C ALA A 24 26.38 -4.32 -14.72
N VAL A 25 25.61 -3.79 -13.76
CA VAL A 25 24.85 -2.56 -13.99
C VAL A 25 25.88 -1.45 -14.03
N GLU A 26 26.37 -1.16 -15.23
CA GLU A 26 26.90 0.15 -15.59
C GLU A 26 25.79 1.14 -15.22
N PHE A 27 25.95 1.84 -14.10
CA PHE A 27 25.07 2.95 -13.76
C PHE A 27 25.09 3.89 -14.97
N PRO A 28 23.94 4.35 -15.48
CA PRO A 28 23.96 5.44 -16.43
C PRO A 28 24.75 6.60 -15.79
N PRO A 29 25.67 7.24 -16.54
CA PRO A 29 26.49 8.31 -15.98
C PRO A 29 25.58 9.36 -15.34
N SER A 30 26.00 9.88 -14.19
CA SER A 30 25.26 10.82 -13.34
C SER A 30 25.05 12.21 -13.96
N GLU A 31 25.15 12.33 -15.28
CA GLU A 31 25.02 13.57 -16.02
C GLU A 31 23.87 13.47 -16.99
N GLU A 32 22.67 13.52 -16.43
CA GLU A 32 21.56 14.10 -17.17
C GLU A 32 20.97 15.17 -16.26
N THR A 33 21.60 16.35 -16.32
CA THR A 33 21.01 17.61 -15.85
C THR A 33 19.81 17.91 -16.75
N PHE A 34 18.76 17.13 -16.57
CA PHE A 34 17.44 17.40 -17.08
C PHE A 34 16.96 18.67 -16.39
N ALA A 35 17.26 19.82 -16.98
CA ALA A 35 16.39 20.99 -16.87
C ALA A 35 15.09 20.69 -17.64
N THR A 36 14.40 19.63 -17.20
CA THR A 36 13.08 19.30 -17.70
C THR A 36 12.15 20.21 -16.92
N GLU A 37 11.94 21.41 -17.44
CA GLU A 37 10.76 22.19 -17.09
C GLU A 37 9.57 21.21 -17.07
N ASN A 38 8.92 21.11 -15.91
CA ASN A 38 7.88 20.15 -15.67
C ASN A 38 6.75 20.38 -16.67
N LYS A 39 6.75 19.60 -17.76
CA LYS A 39 5.76 19.64 -18.85
C LYS A 39 4.45 18.95 -18.47
N PHE A 40 4.21 18.63 -17.19
CA PHE A 40 2.92 18.11 -16.78
C PHE A 40 1.98 19.28 -16.45
N PRO A 41 0.96 19.55 -17.30
CA PRO A 41 0.05 20.67 -17.13
C PRO A 41 -1.05 20.38 -16.11
N PHE A 42 -0.79 19.48 -15.15
CA PHE A 42 -1.79 19.03 -14.20
C PHE A 42 -1.56 19.74 -12.88
N HIS A 43 -2.48 20.65 -12.56
CA HIS A 43 -2.71 21.03 -11.18
C HIS A 43 -3.47 19.88 -10.51
N TYR A 44 -2.85 19.29 -9.50
CA TYR A 44 -3.59 18.48 -8.55
C TYR A 44 -4.55 19.44 -7.85
N THR A 45 -5.84 19.24 -8.06
CA THR A 45 -6.80 19.77 -7.10
C THR A 45 -6.42 19.19 -5.75
N GLU A 46 -6.38 20.03 -4.71
CA GLU A 46 -6.42 19.50 -3.35
C GLU A 46 -7.76 18.78 -3.28
N ASP A 47 -7.74 17.47 -3.58
CA ASP A 47 -8.92 16.65 -3.48
C ASP A 47 -9.44 16.89 -2.07
N GLU A 48 -10.67 17.42 -1.95
CA GLU A 48 -11.45 17.55 -0.72
C GLU A 48 -11.79 16.17 -0.13
N SER A 49 -10.97 15.16 -0.42
CA SER A 49 -11.18 13.74 -0.20
C SER A 49 -10.62 13.27 1.14
N ASP A 50 -10.52 14.17 2.13
CA ASP A 50 -10.44 13.76 3.53
C ASP A 50 -11.68 14.18 4.34
N GLU A 51 -12.74 14.68 3.69
CA GLU A 51 -14.09 14.61 4.25
C GLU A 51 -14.75 13.25 3.90
N GLU A 52 -14.05 12.14 4.19
CA GLU A 52 -14.75 10.88 4.42
C GLU A 52 -15.58 11.05 5.69
N SER A 53 -16.80 11.59 5.52
CA SER A 53 -17.77 11.78 6.60
C SER A 53 -18.02 10.44 7.29
N ASP A 54 -17.29 10.22 8.39
CA ASP A 54 -17.51 9.13 9.34
C ASP A 54 -18.82 9.37 10.15
N GLY A 55 -19.64 10.34 9.74
CA GLY A 55 -20.81 10.84 10.45
C GLY A 55 -22.15 10.30 9.98
N GLU A 56 -22.22 9.53 8.89
CA GLU A 56 -23.49 9.02 8.42
C GLU A 56 -23.95 7.82 9.26
N ALA A 57 -24.94 8.06 10.13
CA ALA A 57 -25.54 7.05 10.99
C ALA A 57 -26.15 5.92 10.14
N PHE A 58 -25.94 4.68 10.58
CA PHE A 58 -26.56 3.53 9.92
C PHE A 58 -28.00 3.39 10.39
N ASP A 59 -28.95 3.49 9.45
CA ASP A 59 -30.36 3.20 9.68
C ASP A 59 -30.71 1.84 9.04
N PRO A 60 -31.02 0.80 9.83
CA PRO A 60 -31.30 -0.54 9.32
C PRO A 60 -32.66 -0.58 8.60
N LEU A 61 -32.70 -1.19 7.41
CA LEU A 61 -33.96 -1.35 6.67
C LEU A 61 -34.96 -2.31 7.33
N TRP A 62 -34.50 -3.15 8.27
CA TRP A 62 -35.27 -4.20 8.93
C TRP A 62 -35.16 -4.06 10.44
N GLU A 63 -36.21 -4.47 11.17
CA GLU A 63 -36.16 -4.54 12.63
C GLU A 63 -35.08 -5.53 13.08
N VAL A 64 -34.06 -5.00 13.76
CA VAL A 64 -33.01 -5.84 14.36
C VAL A 64 -33.37 -6.08 15.82
N PRO A 65 -33.35 -7.35 16.30
CA PRO A 65 -33.58 -7.67 17.69
C PRO A 65 -32.66 -6.89 18.65
N ASP A 66 -33.21 -6.43 19.77
CA ASP A 66 -32.50 -5.60 20.77
C ASP A 66 -31.25 -6.25 21.38
N GLN A 67 -31.12 -7.57 21.26
CA GLN A 67 -29.95 -8.32 21.73
C GLN A 67 -28.71 -8.10 20.84
N LEU A 68 -28.90 -7.59 19.61
CA LEU A 68 -27.83 -7.36 18.65
C LEU A 68 -27.40 -5.90 18.68
N VAL A 69 -26.08 -5.69 18.73
CA VAL A 69 -25.50 -4.35 18.72
C VAL A 69 -25.42 -3.85 17.29
N MET A 70 -26.07 -2.72 17.01
CA MET A 70 -26.04 -2.10 15.68
C MET A 70 -24.74 -1.32 15.43
N PRO A 71 -24.22 -1.34 14.19
CA PRO A 71 -23.10 -0.50 13.82
C PRO A 71 -23.52 0.98 13.88
N LYS A 72 -22.61 1.82 14.37
CA LYS A 72 -22.88 3.25 14.57
C LYS A 72 -22.91 4.03 13.25
N THR A 73 -22.13 3.60 12.26
CA THR A 73 -21.94 4.30 10.99
C THR A 73 -22.19 3.37 9.81
N LYS A 74 -22.62 3.93 8.67
CA LYS A 74 -22.81 3.17 7.42
C LYS A 74 -21.52 2.49 6.94
N LYS A 75 -20.37 3.12 7.17
CA LYS A 75 -19.05 2.58 6.83
C LYS A 75 -18.75 1.28 7.58
N LEU A 76 -18.98 1.27 8.89
CA LEU A 76 -18.81 0.05 9.69
C LEU A 76 -19.76 -1.06 9.24
N HIS A 77 -21.01 -0.71 8.91
CA HIS A 77 -21.95 -1.67 8.34
C HIS A 77 -21.42 -2.31 7.05
N ALA A 78 -20.94 -1.49 6.10
CA ALA A 78 -20.42 -1.97 4.81
C ALA A 78 -19.20 -2.88 4.97
N ILE A 79 -18.29 -2.58 5.91
CA ILE A 79 -17.12 -3.42 6.20
C ILE A 79 -17.56 -4.78 6.74
N ILE A 80 -18.51 -4.79 7.68
CA ILE A 80 -19.06 -6.03 8.25
C ILE A 80 -19.73 -6.85 7.16
N GLU A 81 -20.56 -6.24 6.31
CA GLU A 81 -21.24 -6.89 5.20
C GLU A 81 -20.24 -7.55 4.23
N ALA A 82 -19.22 -6.80 3.80
CA ALA A 82 -18.18 -7.29 2.91
C ALA A 82 -17.44 -8.50 3.51
N ARG A 83 -17.11 -8.43 4.81
CA ARG A 83 -16.44 -9.52 5.52
C ARG A 83 -17.33 -10.77 5.61
N CYS A 84 -18.61 -10.59 5.95
CA CYS A 84 -19.58 -11.69 6.00
C CYS A 84 -19.73 -12.36 4.63
N ARG A 85 -19.77 -11.59 3.53
CA ARG A 85 -19.83 -12.12 2.17
C ARG A 85 -18.61 -12.98 1.84
N VAL A 86 -17.41 -12.53 2.19
CA VAL A 86 -16.17 -13.29 2.01
C VAL A 86 -16.21 -14.59 2.80
N ILE A 87 -16.53 -14.53 4.09
CA ILE A 87 -16.62 -15.72 4.97
C ILE A 87 -17.65 -16.72 4.42
N ARG A 88 -18.81 -16.25 3.99
CA ARG A 88 -19.84 -17.11 3.40
C ARG A 88 -19.31 -17.82 2.16
N ASN A 89 -18.63 -17.10 1.27
CA ASN A 89 -18.06 -17.69 0.06
C ASN A 89 -16.95 -18.70 0.38
N TRP A 90 -16.17 -18.48 1.44
CA TRP A 90 -15.11 -19.40 1.86
C TRP A 90 -15.66 -20.70 2.45
N ASN A 91 -16.78 -20.66 3.16
CA ASN A 91 -17.42 -21.85 3.73
C ASN A 91 -18.26 -22.66 2.72
N LEU A 92 -18.35 -22.20 1.46
CA LEU A 92 -19.05 -22.85 0.35
C LEU A 92 -18.09 -23.56 -0.63
N CYS A 93 -16.77 -23.40 -0.46
CA CYS A 93 -15.72 -24.11 -1.19
C CYS A 93 -15.18 -25.27 -0.34
#